data_AF-A0A0G0IAP4-F1
#
_entry.id   AF-A0A0G0IAP4-F1
#
_cell.length_a   1.000
_cell.length_b   1.000
_cell.length_c   1.000
_cell.angle_alpha   90.00
_cell.angle_beta   90.00
_cell.angle_gamma   90.00
#
_symmetry.space_group_name_H-M   'P 1'
#
loop_
_entity.id
_entity.type
_entity.pdbx_description
1 polymer ?
#
loop_
_entity_poly.entity_id
_entity_poly.type
_entity_poly.pdbx_seq_one_letter_code
_entity_poly.pdbx_strand_id
1 'polypeptide(L)'
;MPDPWEPNYQKFKAEFDKYEVGENTILVGHSCGSAFLVRWLGETKRKIFKLILVAPWKIPDKDDEFRKEFYTYPIDEDIKSRVSKIIMFTADDEEDEGKESLKIFHQVLGGEVIELKGHGHYTLGDMGIEELPELLEKIIAFDNRKALIVPINSKHQILIQDRRGHKKPDWGYFGGEIEAGETPAQAVIRETKEELQIDVRAGELKYLGTSITLWDEHKIIRYMFLYPTDQEKFDVLEGKGGHWLTFAEVREKLDDKDRFDEIANRIKKLENET
;
A
#
# COMPACT_ATOMS: atom_id res chain seq x y z
N MET A 1 0.45 -20.01 1.55
CA MET A 1 -0.08 -21.25 0.94
C MET A 1 1.08 -22.17 0.60
N PRO A 2 0.95 -23.50 0.73
CA PRO A 2 2.02 -24.44 0.38
C PRO A 2 2.26 -24.45 -1.14
N ASP A 3 3.52 -24.48 -1.60
CA ASP A 3 3.89 -24.59 -3.02
C ASP A 3 3.12 -23.61 -3.96
N PRO A 4 3.16 -22.28 -3.75
CA PRO A 4 2.31 -21.34 -4.49
C PRO A 4 2.58 -21.28 -6.00
N TRP A 5 3.78 -21.71 -6.45
CA TRP A 5 4.14 -21.85 -7.86
C TRP A 5 3.52 -23.09 -8.53
N GLU A 6 3.02 -24.04 -7.74
CA GLU A 6 2.38 -25.29 -8.17
C GLU A 6 1.02 -25.45 -7.44
N PRO A 7 0.03 -24.60 -7.76
CA PRO A 7 -1.19 -24.48 -6.97
C PRO A 7 -2.03 -25.77 -7.02
N ASN A 8 -2.18 -26.43 -5.87
CA ASN A 8 -3.05 -27.59 -5.70
C ASN A 8 -4.20 -27.25 -4.74
N TYR A 9 -5.43 -27.38 -5.23
CA TYR A 9 -6.62 -26.97 -4.47
C TYR A 9 -6.75 -27.73 -3.14
N GLN A 10 -6.53 -29.05 -3.13
CA GLN A 10 -6.67 -29.87 -1.93
C GLN A 10 -5.60 -29.55 -0.89
N LYS A 11 -4.34 -29.36 -1.31
CA LYS A 11 -3.27 -28.92 -0.40
C LYS A 11 -3.57 -27.54 0.19
N PHE A 12 -3.99 -26.60 -0.65
CA PHE A 12 -4.33 -25.24 -0.22
C PHE A 12 -5.48 -25.27 0.77
N LYS A 13 -6.56 -26.00 0.46
CA LYS A 13 -7.72 -26.16 1.33
C LYS A 13 -7.35 -26.78 2.67
N ALA A 14 -6.56 -27.86 2.67
CA ALA A 14 -6.11 -28.53 3.90
C ALA A 14 -5.28 -27.60 4.81
N GLU A 15 -4.45 -26.73 4.22
CA GLU A 15 -3.73 -25.71 4.99
C GLU A 15 -4.68 -24.61 5.50
N PHE A 16 -5.54 -24.11 4.61
CA PHE A 16 -6.39 -22.95 4.90
C PHE A 16 -7.51 -23.26 5.89
N ASP A 17 -8.04 -24.49 5.90
CA ASP A 17 -9.08 -24.93 6.83
C ASP A 17 -8.62 -24.95 8.30
N LYS A 18 -7.31 -24.79 8.56
CA LYS A 18 -6.76 -24.65 9.92
C LYS A 18 -7.08 -23.29 10.56
N TYR A 19 -7.43 -22.29 9.75
CA TYR A 19 -7.72 -20.94 10.23
C TYR A 19 -9.21 -20.75 10.49
N GLU A 20 -9.53 -19.98 11.54
CA GLU A 20 -10.91 -19.57 11.79
C GLU A 20 -11.30 -18.43 10.85
N VAL A 21 -12.32 -18.68 10.03
CA VAL A 21 -12.83 -17.72 9.05
C VAL A 21 -14.34 -17.59 9.24
N GLY A 22 -14.78 -16.37 9.51
CA GLY A 22 -16.18 -16.04 9.79
C GLY A 22 -16.52 -14.59 9.45
N GLU A 23 -17.64 -14.10 10.01
CA GLU A 23 -18.26 -12.84 9.60
C GLU A 23 -17.41 -11.59 9.85
N ASN A 24 -16.37 -11.67 10.69
CA ASN A 24 -15.41 -10.58 10.96
C ASN A 24 -14.10 -10.71 10.17
N THR A 25 -14.00 -11.68 9.26
CA THR A 25 -12.77 -11.96 8.51
C THR A 25 -12.73 -11.17 7.20
N ILE A 26 -11.57 -10.60 6.89
CA ILE A 26 -11.23 -10.07 5.57
C ILE A 26 -10.32 -11.09 4.89
N LEU A 27 -10.69 -11.53 3.69
CA LEU A 27 -9.87 -12.41 2.88
C LEU A 27 -9.26 -11.63 1.72
N VAL A 28 -7.95 -11.72 1.55
CA VAL A 28 -7.20 -11.10 0.46
C VAL A 28 -6.51 -12.21 -0.32
N GLY A 29 -6.83 -12.35 -1.60
CA GLY A 29 -6.18 -13.30 -2.49
C GLY A 29 -5.51 -12.57 -3.64
N HIS A 30 -4.24 -12.86 -3.87
CA HIS A 30 -3.49 -12.39 -5.03
C HIS A 30 -3.40 -13.49 -6.09
N SER A 31 -3.61 -13.16 -7.37
CA SER A 31 -3.44 -14.08 -8.49
C SER A 31 -4.21 -15.40 -8.31
N CYS A 32 -3.52 -16.55 -8.35
CA CYS A 32 -4.10 -17.87 -8.08
C CYS A 32 -4.81 -17.96 -6.71
N GLY A 33 -4.35 -17.20 -5.72
CA GLY A 33 -4.99 -17.10 -4.42
C GLY A 33 -6.42 -16.54 -4.50
N SER A 34 -6.69 -15.66 -5.46
CA SER A 34 -8.06 -15.18 -5.73
C SER A 34 -8.97 -16.32 -6.16
N ALA A 35 -8.54 -17.15 -7.12
CA ALA A 35 -9.31 -18.32 -7.55
C ALA A 35 -9.53 -19.31 -6.40
N PHE A 36 -8.49 -19.61 -5.63
CA PHE A 36 -8.61 -20.46 -4.46
C PHE A 36 -9.70 -19.97 -3.49
N LEU A 37 -9.65 -18.69 -3.09
CA LEU A 37 -10.60 -18.13 -2.13
C LEU A 37 -12.03 -18.15 -2.66
N VAL A 38 -12.24 -17.80 -3.94
CA VAL A 38 -13.57 -17.82 -4.55
C VAL A 38 -14.13 -19.25 -4.60
N ARG A 39 -13.31 -20.24 -4.99
CA ARG A 39 -13.73 -21.65 -4.97
C ARG A 39 -14.05 -22.12 -3.55
N TRP A 40 -13.17 -21.83 -2.61
CA TRP A 40 -13.31 -22.25 -1.21
C TRP A 40 -14.54 -21.63 -0.53
N LEU A 41 -14.83 -20.34 -0.78
CA LEU A 41 -16.06 -19.69 -0.30
C LEU A 41 -17.32 -20.29 -0.95
N GLY A 42 -17.22 -20.69 -2.22
CA GLY A 42 -18.29 -21.36 -2.95
C GLY A 42 -18.58 -22.76 -2.42
N GLU A 43 -17.57 -23.52 -2.01
CA GLU A 43 -17.73 -24.88 -1.45
C GLU A 43 -18.14 -24.86 0.02
N THR A 44 -17.53 -24.01 0.84
CA THR A 44 -17.77 -23.98 2.30
C THR A 44 -19.00 -23.18 2.68
N LYS A 45 -19.52 -22.34 1.78
CA LYS A 45 -20.66 -21.43 2.01
C LYS A 45 -20.48 -20.52 3.23
N ARG A 46 -19.24 -20.28 3.66
CA ARG A 46 -18.95 -19.39 4.79
C ARG A 46 -19.35 -17.95 4.48
N LYS A 47 -19.70 -17.23 5.54
CA LYS A 47 -19.91 -15.79 5.52
C LYS A 47 -18.65 -15.09 6.00
N ILE A 48 -18.30 -13.98 5.36
CA ILE A 48 -17.13 -13.16 5.71
C ILE A 48 -17.47 -11.68 5.57
N PHE A 49 -16.67 -10.83 6.20
CA PHE A 49 -16.87 -9.38 6.11
C PHE A 49 -16.55 -8.86 4.69
N LYS A 50 -15.36 -9.19 4.19
CA LYS A 50 -14.84 -8.59 2.96
C LYS A 50 -13.96 -9.56 2.18
N LEU A 51 -14.14 -9.60 0.87
CA LEU A 51 -13.29 -10.29 -0.08
C LEU A 51 -12.55 -9.27 -0.94
N ILE A 52 -11.23 -9.35 -0.98
CA ILE A 52 -10.39 -8.53 -1.85
C ILE A 52 -9.61 -9.46 -2.77
N LEU A 53 -9.77 -9.27 -4.09
CA LEU A 53 -9.06 -10.02 -5.11
C LEU A 53 -8.05 -9.09 -5.78
N VAL A 54 -6.76 -9.40 -5.69
CA VAL A 54 -5.69 -8.59 -6.30
C VAL A 54 -5.15 -9.32 -7.51
N ALA A 55 -5.24 -8.70 -8.68
CA ALA A 55 -4.84 -9.31 -9.95
C ALA A 55 -5.42 -10.74 -10.12
N PRO A 56 -6.74 -10.94 -9.98
CA PRO A 56 -7.31 -12.28 -9.90
C PRO A 56 -7.08 -13.08 -11.18
N TRP A 57 -6.63 -14.34 -11.03
CA TRP A 57 -6.41 -15.24 -12.17
C TRP A 57 -7.44 -16.37 -12.20
N LYS A 58 -8.00 -16.69 -13.37
CA LYS A 58 -9.04 -17.72 -13.55
C LYS A 58 -8.86 -18.60 -14.78
N ILE A 59 -7.98 -18.24 -15.71
CA ILE A 59 -7.81 -18.92 -16.98
C ILE A 59 -6.58 -19.84 -16.89
N PRO A 60 -6.72 -21.17 -16.95
CA PRO A 60 -5.57 -22.06 -16.97
C PRO A 60 -4.88 -22.05 -18.33
N ASP A 61 -3.58 -22.35 -18.35
CA ASP A 61 -2.86 -22.63 -19.59
C ASP A 61 -3.48 -23.82 -20.34
N LYS A 62 -3.53 -23.74 -21.67
CA LYS A 62 -4.24 -24.72 -22.52
C LYS A 62 -3.74 -26.15 -22.37
N ASP A 63 -2.46 -26.33 -22.07
CA ASP A 63 -1.78 -27.64 -22.01
C ASP A 63 -1.42 -28.07 -20.58
N ASP A 64 -1.96 -27.39 -19.55
CA ASP A 64 -1.70 -27.69 -18.14
C ASP A 64 -2.93 -28.29 -17.45
N GLU A 65 -3.06 -29.61 -17.51
CA GLU A 65 -4.16 -30.35 -16.85
C GLU A 65 -4.18 -30.16 -15.33
N PHE A 66 -3.02 -29.91 -14.70
CA PHE A 66 -2.94 -29.69 -13.26
C PHE A 66 -3.54 -28.33 -12.88
N ARG A 67 -3.21 -27.26 -13.62
CA ARG A 67 -3.80 -25.94 -13.43
C ARG A 67 -5.27 -25.90 -13.82
N LYS A 68 -5.71 -26.70 -14.80
CA LYS A 68 -7.14 -26.83 -15.12
C LYS A 68 -7.93 -27.24 -13.90
N GLU A 69 -7.54 -28.28 -13.16
CA GLU A 69 -8.27 -28.71 -11.97
C GLU A 69 -8.41 -27.60 -10.92
N PHE A 70 -7.40 -26.75 -10.78
CA PHE A 70 -7.42 -25.62 -9.84
C PHE A 70 -8.38 -24.51 -10.29
N TYR A 71 -8.31 -24.11 -11.57
CA TYR A 71 -9.02 -22.94 -12.10
C TYR A 71 -10.39 -23.24 -12.69
N THR A 72 -10.65 -24.45 -13.19
CA THR A 72 -11.93 -24.80 -13.85
C THR A 72 -12.96 -25.26 -12.83
N TYR A 73 -13.63 -24.30 -12.20
CA TYR A 73 -14.79 -24.51 -11.35
C TYR A 73 -15.86 -23.44 -11.65
N PRO A 74 -17.16 -23.77 -11.47
CA PRO A 74 -18.23 -22.78 -11.52
C PRO A 74 -18.12 -21.83 -10.32
N ILE A 75 -18.20 -20.53 -10.57
CA ILE A 75 -18.21 -19.53 -9.50
C ILE A 75 -19.60 -19.56 -8.84
N ASP A 76 -19.63 -19.71 -7.53
CA ASP A 76 -20.87 -19.68 -6.75
C ASP A 76 -21.44 -18.25 -6.70
N GLU A 77 -22.54 -18.03 -7.42
CA GLU A 77 -23.19 -16.71 -7.51
C GLU A 77 -23.75 -16.20 -6.17
N ASP A 78 -24.01 -17.11 -5.22
CA ASP A 78 -24.53 -16.76 -3.91
C ASP A 78 -23.46 -16.15 -2.98
N ILE A 79 -22.17 -16.15 -3.36
CA ILE A 79 -21.09 -15.52 -2.58
C ILE A 79 -21.44 -14.06 -2.27
N LYS A 80 -22.01 -13.31 -3.22
CA LYS A 80 -22.41 -11.91 -3.02
C LYS A 80 -23.47 -11.70 -1.92
N SER A 81 -24.19 -12.75 -1.53
CA SER A 81 -25.16 -12.69 -0.42
C SER A 81 -24.52 -12.97 0.95
N ARG A 82 -23.29 -13.51 0.97
CA ARG A 82 -22.57 -13.95 2.18
C ARG A 82 -21.32 -13.12 2.47
N VAL A 83 -20.95 -12.23 1.55
CA VAL A 83 -19.81 -11.33 1.65
C VAL A 83 -20.32 -9.89 1.62
N SER A 84 -20.08 -9.13 2.69
CA SER A 84 -20.63 -7.77 2.79
C SER A 84 -19.99 -6.78 1.81
N LYS A 85 -18.70 -6.96 1.48
CA LYS A 85 -17.99 -6.13 0.50
C LYS A 85 -17.03 -6.94 -0.36
N ILE A 86 -17.10 -6.74 -1.68
CA ILE A 86 -16.19 -7.34 -2.67
C ILE A 86 -15.43 -6.23 -3.39
N ILE A 87 -14.11 -6.35 -3.46
CA ILE A 87 -13.21 -5.41 -4.12
C ILE A 87 -12.26 -6.20 -5.01
N MET A 88 -12.01 -5.71 -6.22
CA MET A 88 -11.05 -6.30 -7.15
C MET A 88 -10.05 -5.24 -7.60
N PHE A 89 -8.76 -5.55 -7.50
CA PHE A 89 -7.67 -4.72 -8.03
C PHE A 89 -7.19 -5.29 -9.36
N THR A 90 -6.91 -4.40 -10.31
CA THR A 90 -6.24 -4.69 -11.58
C THR A 90 -5.38 -3.50 -11.97
N ALA A 91 -4.47 -3.70 -12.93
CA ALA A 91 -3.63 -2.64 -13.43
C ALA A 91 -3.94 -2.30 -14.90
N ASP A 92 -3.66 -1.07 -15.30
CA ASP A 92 -3.77 -0.65 -16.71
C ASP A 92 -2.81 -1.44 -17.62
N ASP A 93 -1.69 -1.90 -17.06
CA ASP A 93 -0.66 -2.73 -17.69
C ASP A 93 -0.71 -4.22 -17.28
N GLU A 94 -1.78 -4.67 -16.64
CA GLU A 94 -2.05 -6.11 -16.40
C GLU A 94 -2.23 -6.88 -17.71
N GLU A 95 -1.85 -8.17 -17.70
CA GLU A 95 -1.96 -9.08 -18.85
C GLU A 95 -3.43 -9.23 -19.31
N ASP A 96 -3.63 -9.48 -20.60
CA ASP A 96 -4.97 -9.63 -21.18
C ASP A 96 -5.77 -10.75 -20.52
N GLU A 97 -5.13 -11.89 -20.21
CA GLU A 97 -5.77 -13.01 -19.51
C GLU A 97 -6.06 -12.68 -18.04
N GLY A 98 -5.23 -11.84 -17.39
CA GLY A 98 -5.49 -11.30 -16.05
C GLY A 98 -6.72 -10.38 -16.04
N LYS A 99 -6.81 -9.46 -16.99
CA LYS A 99 -7.98 -8.59 -17.18
C LYS A 99 -9.24 -9.39 -17.50
N GLU A 100 -9.15 -10.42 -18.33
CA GLU A 100 -10.28 -11.30 -18.63
C GLU A 100 -10.69 -12.13 -17.41
N SER A 101 -9.72 -12.63 -16.64
CA SER A 101 -9.97 -13.32 -15.38
C SER A 101 -10.74 -12.44 -14.37
N LEU A 102 -10.37 -11.16 -14.25
CA LEU A 102 -11.14 -10.20 -13.46
C LEU A 102 -12.57 -10.08 -13.96
N LYS A 103 -12.79 -9.91 -15.27
CA LYS A 103 -14.15 -9.80 -15.84
C LYS A 103 -15.00 -11.02 -15.50
N ILE A 104 -14.43 -12.23 -15.60
CA ILE A 104 -15.13 -13.48 -15.25
C ILE A 104 -15.61 -13.45 -13.80
N PHE A 105 -14.76 -13.04 -12.85
CA PHE A 105 -15.18 -12.92 -11.45
C PHE A 105 -16.18 -11.79 -11.24
N HIS A 106 -15.94 -10.62 -11.81
CA HIS A 106 -16.78 -9.44 -11.64
C HIS A 106 -18.20 -9.62 -12.19
N GLN A 107 -18.35 -10.32 -13.33
CA GLN A 107 -19.66 -10.62 -13.90
C GLN A 107 -20.55 -11.44 -12.97
N VAL A 108 -19.97 -12.33 -12.17
CA VAL A 108 -20.72 -13.21 -11.26
C VAL A 108 -20.87 -12.58 -9.86
N LEU A 109 -19.79 -12.03 -9.33
CA LEU A 109 -19.70 -11.55 -7.96
C LEU A 109 -20.08 -10.06 -7.81
N GLY A 110 -19.97 -9.27 -8.87
CA GLY A 110 -20.02 -7.82 -8.81
C GLY A 110 -18.85 -7.23 -8.01
N GLY A 111 -19.10 -6.12 -7.33
CA GLY A 111 -18.12 -5.46 -6.46
C GLY A 111 -17.44 -4.24 -7.08
N GLU A 112 -16.65 -3.58 -6.24
CA GLU A 112 -15.82 -2.41 -6.61
C GLU A 112 -14.60 -2.89 -7.41
N VAL A 113 -14.32 -2.27 -8.56
CA VAL A 113 -13.08 -2.51 -9.32
C VAL A 113 -12.19 -1.28 -9.18
N ILE A 114 -10.92 -1.52 -8.82
CA ILE A 114 -9.89 -0.49 -8.66
C ILE A 114 -8.81 -0.79 -9.70
N GLU A 115 -8.66 0.12 -10.65
CA GLU A 115 -7.58 0.06 -11.65
C GLU A 115 -6.45 1.00 -11.23
N LEU A 116 -5.25 0.46 -11.00
CA LEU A 116 -4.04 1.24 -10.70
C LEU A 116 -3.13 1.29 -11.92
N LYS A 117 -2.36 2.38 -12.05
CA LYS A 117 -1.46 2.55 -13.20
C LYS A 117 -0.08 1.96 -12.92
N GLY A 118 0.48 1.21 -13.87
CA GLY A 118 1.86 0.72 -13.81
C GLY A 118 2.12 -0.26 -12.66
N HIS A 119 1.12 -1.08 -12.31
CA HIS A 119 1.23 -2.05 -11.22
C HIS A 119 1.37 -3.49 -11.73
N GLY A 120 1.26 -3.71 -13.04
CA GLY A 120 1.32 -5.01 -13.71
C GLY A 120 0.51 -6.08 -12.99
N HIS A 121 1.15 -7.20 -12.69
CA HIS A 121 0.53 -8.31 -11.96
C HIS A 121 0.67 -8.20 -10.44
N TYR A 122 0.96 -6.99 -9.92
CA TYR A 122 1.16 -6.71 -8.49
C TYR A 122 2.27 -7.55 -7.85
N THR A 123 3.25 -7.97 -8.65
CA THR A 123 4.46 -8.61 -8.15
C THR A 123 5.50 -7.56 -7.79
N LEU A 124 6.48 -7.91 -6.97
CA LEU A 124 7.61 -7.02 -6.67
C LEU A 124 8.33 -6.58 -7.95
N GLY A 125 8.41 -7.44 -8.96
CA GLY A 125 9.04 -7.13 -10.24
C GLY A 125 8.27 -6.06 -11.04
N ASP A 126 6.94 -6.16 -11.05
CA ASP A 126 6.09 -5.22 -11.79
C ASP A 126 5.95 -3.88 -11.07
N MET A 127 5.68 -3.92 -9.77
CA MET A 127 5.46 -2.72 -8.97
C MET A 127 6.77 -1.98 -8.66
N GLY A 128 7.89 -2.70 -8.60
CA GLY A 128 9.17 -2.16 -8.12
C GLY A 128 9.20 -1.77 -6.63
N ILE A 129 8.10 -2.00 -5.91
CA ILE A 129 7.94 -1.68 -4.48
C ILE A 129 7.23 -2.84 -3.76
N GLU A 130 7.52 -2.99 -2.47
CA GLU A 130 6.90 -4.03 -1.62
C GLU A 130 5.56 -3.59 -1.01
N GLU A 131 5.29 -2.28 -1.01
CA GLU A 131 4.11 -1.71 -0.36
C GLU A 131 2.99 -1.43 -1.36
N LEU A 132 1.77 -1.79 -0.97
CA LEU A 132 0.53 -1.47 -1.70
C LEU A 132 -0.43 -0.71 -0.76
N PRO A 133 -0.18 0.59 -0.50
CA PRO A 133 -0.97 1.36 0.45
C PRO A 133 -2.45 1.46 0.05
N GLU A 134 -2.76 1.43 -1.25
CA GLU A 134 -4.13 1.41 -1.77
C GLU A 134 -4.89 0.16 -1.30
N LEU A 135 -4.24 -1.00 -1.25
CA LEU A 135 -4.83 -2.22 -0.69
C LEU A 135 -5.02 -2.07 0.82
N LEU A 136 -4.01 -1.54 1.52
CA LEU A 136 -4.08 -1.35 2.97
C LEU A 136 -5.25 -0.43 3.36
N GLU A 137 -5.47 0.66 2.64
CA GLU A 137 -6.61 1.57 2.85
C GLU A 137 -7.97 0.89 2.57
N LYS A 138 -8.00 -0.14 1.71
CA LYS A 138 -9.23 -0.95 1.52
C LYS A 138 -9.42 -2.00 2.61
N ILE A 139 -8.37 -2.37 3.35
CA ILE A 139 -8.46 -3.26 4.51
C ILE A 139 -8.83 -2.46 5.76
N ILE A 140 -8.12 -1.36 6.02
CA ILE A 140 -8.20 -0.53 7.22
C ILE A 140 -8.71 0.87 6.84
N ALA A 141 -9.77 1.33 7.50
CA ALA A 141 -10.15 2.74 7.45
C ALA A 141 -9.17 3.57 8.30
N PHE A 142 -8.57 4.59 7.70
CA PHE A 142 -7.73 5.58 8.38
C PHE A 142 -8.53 6.87 8.62
N ASP A 143 -8.33 7.48 9.77
CA ASP A 143 -9.00 8.72 10.16
C ASP A 143 -8.35 9.93 9.48
N ASN A 144 -7.03 9.87 9.24
CA ASN A 144 -6.30 10.90 8.50
C ASN A 144 -5.25 10.28 7.58
N ARG A 145 -5.03 10.96 6.45
CA ARG A 145 -4.01 10.65 5.47
C ARG A 145 -3.08 11.86 5.37
N LYS A 146 -1.78 11.64 5.41
CA LYS A 146 -0.78 12.71 5.35
C LYS A 146 0.30 12.43 4.34
N ALA A 147 0.82 13.47 3.71
CA ALA A 147 1.98 13.37 2.83
C ALA A 147 3.11 14.22 3.40
N LEU A 148 4.27 13.60 3.61
CA LEU A 148 5.40 14.21 4.29
C LEU A 148 6.63 14.18 3.39
N ILE A 149 7.40 15.27 3.42
CA ILE A 149 8.66 15.38 2.69
C ILE A 149 9.84 15.13 3.63
N VAL A 150 10.86 14.46 3.10
CA VAL A 150 12.13 14.17 3.76
C VAL A 150 13.25 14.76 2.90
N PRO A 151 13.56 16.07 3.03
CA PRO A 151 14.70 16.66 2.36
C PRO A 151 16.00 16.07 2.91
N ILE A 152 16.88 15.58 2.04
CA ILE A 152 18.19 15.03 2.41
C ILE A 152 19.30 15.66 1.57
N ASN A 153 20.39 16.05 2.21
CA ASN A 153 21.54 16.64 1.53
C ASN A 153 22.70 15.64 1.34
N SER A 154 23.70 16.03 0.54
CA SER A 154 24.92 15.22 0.28
C SER A 154 25.76 14.91 1.53
N LYS A 155 25.49 15.57 2.66
CA LYS A 155 26.13 15.31 3.96
C LYS A 155 25.34 14.30 4.81
N HIS A 156 24.32 13.64 4.24
CA HIS A 156 23.41 12.71 4.93
C HIS A 156 22.72 13.36 6.14
N GLN A 157 22.34 14.63 5.99
CA GLN A 157 21.51 15.34 6.96
C GLN A 157 20.09 15.45 6.42
N ILE A 158 19.10 15.37 7.30
CA ILE A 158 17.69 15.54 6.97
C ILE A 158 17.22 16.88 7.54
N LEU A 159 16.42 17.59 6.76
CA LEU A 159 15.77 18.81 7.25
C LEU A 159 14.55 18.44 8.10
N ILE A 160 14.59 18.78 9.39
CA ILE A 160 13.51 18.53 10.35
C ILE A 160 12.94 19.86 10.86
N GLN A 161 11.62 19.94 10.97
CA GLN A 161 10.90 21.09 11.49
C GLN A 161 10.98 21.16 13.02
N ASP A 162 11.28 22.34 13.55
CA ASP A 162 11.09 22.69 14.96
C ASP A 162 9.68 23.25 15.16
N ARG A 163 8.86 22.53 15.91
CA ARG A 163 7.44 22.86 16.18
C ARG A 163 7.22 23.37 17.61
N ARG A 164 8.29 23.53 18.40
CA ARG A 164 8.20 23.86 19.84
C ARG A 164 7.38 25.12 20.08
N GLY A 165 6.28 24.99 20.81
CA GLY A 165 5.39 26.11 21.14
C GLY A 165 4.35 26.45 20.05
N HIS A 166 4.30 25.67 18.97
CA HIS A 166 3.26 25.77 17.93
C HIS A 166 2.37 24.53 17.95
N LYS A 167 2.95 23.33 17.96
CA LYS A 167 2.23 22.05 17.93
C LYS A 167 3.09 20.92 18.49
N LYS A 168 2.45 19.89 19.06
CA LYS A 168 3.12 18.63 19.44
C LYS A 168 2.98 17.57 18.33
N PRO A 169 3.99 16.69 18.14
CA PRO A 169 5.28 16.66 18.83
C PRO A 169 6.17 17.86 18.47
N ASP A 170 7.16 18.15 19.32
CA ASP A 170 8.02 19.33 19.21
C ASP A 170 8.92 19.31 17.97
N TRP A 171 9.17 18.13 17.40
CA TRP A 171 9.97 17.93 16.19
C TRP A 171 9.19 17.06 15.21
N GLY A 172 9.32 17.32 13.91
CA GLY A 172 8.69 16.48 12.89
C GLY A 172 9.09 16.82 11.47
N TYR A 173 8.64 15.98 10.54
CA TYR A 173 8.79 16.22 9.10
C TYR A 173 7.81 17.27 8.61
N PHE A 174 8.22 18.04 7.61
CA PHE A 174 7.35 18.93 6.85
C PHE A 174 6.29 18.15 6.06
N GLY A 175 5.18 18.80 5.78
CA GLY A 175 4.03 18.22 5.09
C GLY A 175 2.78 18.11 5.97
N GLY A 176 1.66 17.87 5.30
CA GLY A 176 0.35 18.02 5.89
C GLY A 176 -0.65 16.94 5.49
N GLU A 177 -1.92 17.29 5.60
CA GLU A 177 -3.04 16.41 5.32
C GLU A 177 -3.28 16.30 3.81
N ILE A 178 -3.63 15.09 3.35
CA ILE A 178 -3.98 14.85 1.95
C ILE A 178 -5.44 15.25 1.77
N GLU A 179 -5.70 16.23 0.92
CA GLU A 179 -7.05 16.72 0.70
C GLU A 179 -7.91 15.75 -0.13
N ALA A 180 -9.23 15.97 -0.11
CA ALA A 180 -10.16 15.15 -0.88
C ALA A 180 -9.90 15.26 -2.39
N GLY A 181 -9.67 14.12 -3.05
CA GLY A 181 -9.33 14.07 -4.47
C GLY A 181 -7.85 14.24 -4.79
N GLU A 182 -7.01 14.46 -3.78
CA GLU A 182 -5.57 14.62 -3.93
C GLU A 182 -4.85 13.26 -3.82
N THR A 183 -3.86 13.04 -4.69
CA THR A 183 -2.90 11.95 -4.53
C THR A 183 -1.84 12.32 -3.49
N PRO A 184 -1.19 11.35 -2.81
CA PRO A 184 -0.13 11.67 -1.86
C PRO A 184 1.01 12.52 -2.46
N ALA A 185 1.36 12.30 -3.74
CA ALA A 185 2.37 13.07 -4.43
C ALA A 185 1.94 14.53 -4.71
N GLN A 186 0.68 14.76 -5.05
CA GLN A 186 0.14 16.12 -5.21
C GLN A 186 0.15 16.87 -3.87
N ALA A 187 -0.27 16.19 -2.79
CA ALA A 187 -0.29 16.75 -1.45
C ALA A 187 1.09 17.20 -0.99
N VAL A 188 2.11 16.33 -1.09
CA VAL A 188 3.46 16.71 -0.65
C VAL A 188 4.02 17.86 -1.48
N ILE A 189 3.72 17.96 -2.77
CA ILE A 189 4.16 19.08 -3.62
C ILE A 189 3.49 20.39 -3.18
N ARG A 190 2.17 20.38 -2.95
CA ARG A 190 1.42 21.54 -2.45
C ARG A 190 1.94 21.99 -1.09
N GLU A 191 2.00 21.07 -0.13
CA GLU A 191 2.46 21.32 1.23
C GLU A 191 3.92 21.83 1.26
N THR A 192 4.80 21.27 0.42
CA THR A 192 6.19 21.75 0.32
C THR A 192 6.26 23.19 -0.18
N LYS A 193 5.40 23.56 -1.13
CA LYS A 193 5.29 24.94 -1.59
C LYS A 193 4.75 25.86 -0.50
N GLU A 194 3.74 25.43 0.25
CA GLU A 194 3.11 26.19 1.31
C GLU A 194 4.03 26.39 2.53
N GLU A 195 4.69 25.33 3.00
CA GLU A 195 5.51 25.36 4.22
C GLU A 195 6.96 25.82 3.98
N LEU A 196 7.53 25.57 2.79
CA LEU A 196 8.94 25.78 2.48
C LEU A 196 9.23 26.72 1.30
N GLN A 197 8.21 27.18 0.56
CA GLN A 197 8.33 28.00 -0.66
C GLN A 197 9.19 27.36 -1.76
N ILE A 198 9.10 26.04 -1.93
CA ILE A 198 9.83 25.31 -2.97
C ILE A 198 8.85 24.73 -4.00
N ASP A 199 9.12 24.99 -5.27
CA ASP A 199 8.43 24.35 -6.40
C ASP A 199 9.11 23.01 -6.74
N VAL A 200 8.72 21.94 -6.02
CA VAL A 200 9.18 20.58 -6.29
C VAL A 200 8.36 19.92 -7.40
N ARG A 201 9.01 19.15 -8.28
CA ARG A 201 8.33 18.33 -9.30
C ARG A 201 8.24 16.88 -8.84
N ALA A 202 7.19 16.18 -9.27
CA ALA A 202 6.99 14.76 -8.92
C ALA A 202 8.20 13.86 -9.26
N GLY A 203 8.91 14.12 -10.36
CA GLY A 203 10.10 13.36 -10.76
C GLY A 203 11.35 13.62 -9.90
N GLU A 204 11.33 14.62 -9.02
CA GLU A 204 12.41 14.92 -8.07
C GLU A 204 12.19 14.23 -6.71
N LEU A 205 11.00 13.66 -6.51
CA LEU A 205 10.62 12.96 -5.29
C LEU A 205 10.81 11.45 -5.48
N LYS A 206 11.43 10.80 -4.50
CA LYS A 206 11.45 9.34 -4.40
C LYS A 206 10.49 8.89 -3.32
N TYR A 207 9.55 8.00 -3.65
CA TYR A 207 8.65 7.44 -2.65
C TYR A 207 9.42 6.53 -1.68
N LEU A 208 9.38 6.84 -0.39
CA LEU A 208 10.01 6.03 0.66
C LEU A 208 9.10 4.93 1.20
N GLY A 209 7.79 5.04 0.93
CA GLY A 209 6.76 4.17 1.47
C GLY A 209 5.89 4.86 2.53
N THR A 210 5.19 4.06 3.32
CA THR A 210 4.23 4.51 4.31
C THR A 210 4.67 4.27 5.75
N SER A 211 4.17 5.11 6.65
CA SER A 211 4.30 4.92 8.09
C SER A 211 2.96 5.12 8.77
N ILE A 212 2.62 4.23 9.70
CA ILE A 212 1.33 4.20 10.39
C ILE A 212 1.52 4.66 11.84
N THR A 213 0.64 5.52 12.33
CA THR A 213 0.48 5.77 13.77
C THR A 213 -0.89 5.31 14.21
N LEU A 214 -0.90 4.60 15.33
CA LEU A 214 -2.10 4.29 16.11
C LEU A 214 -1.99 5.08 17.41
N TRP A 215 -2.89 6.03 17.65
CA TRP A 215 -2.91 6.84 18.89
C TRP A 215 -4.35 7.03 19.34
N ASP A 216 -4.70 6.64 20.56
CA ASP A 216 -6.07 6.72 21.11
C ASP A 216 -7.15 6.34 20.07
N GLU A 217 -7.00 5.13 19.50
CA GLU A 217 -7.85 4.56 18.44
C GLU A 217 -7.82 5.28 17.08
N HIS A 218 -7.21 6.46 16.98
CA HIS A 218 -7.02 7.18 15.72
C HIS A 218 -5.89 6.56 14.90
N LYS A 219 -6.18 6.32 13.63
CA LYS A 219 -5.28 5.68 12.66
C LYS A 219 -4.87 6.70 11.62
N ILE A 220 -3.57 7.00 11.59
CA ILE A 220 -3.01 7.95 10.63
C ILE A 220 -2.01 7.22 9.74
N ILE A 221 -2.25 7.27 8.42
CA ILE A 221 -1.28 6.84 7.41
C ILE A 221 -0.49 8.06 6.91
N ARG A 222 0.84 7.94 6.89
CA ARG A 222 1.76 8.95 6.37
C ARG A 222 2.50 8.40 5.17
N TYR A 223 2.37 9.06 4.04
CA TYR A 223 3.14 8.81 2.83
C TYR A 223 4.41 9.64 2.87
N MET A 224 5.56 8.99 2.80
CA MET A 224 6.87 9.62 2.96
C MET A 224 7.57 9.76 1.61
N PHE A 225 8.07 10.95 1.30
CA PHE A 225 8.77 11.24 0.04
C PHE A 225 10.16 11.82 0.32
N LEU A 226 11.20 11.15 -0.17
CA LEU A 226 12.57 11.65 -0.12
C LEU A 226 12.75 12.73 -1.18
N TYR A 227 13.39 13.83 -0.80
CA TYR A 227 13.76 14.90 -1.70
C TYR A 227 15.27 15.18 -1.59
N PRO A 228 16.09 14.58 -2.48
CA PRO A 228 17.52 14.87 -2.51
C PRO A 228 17.77 16.33 -2.91
N THR A 229 18.44 17.10 -2.05
CA THR A 229 18.72 18.52 -2.30
C THR A 229 19.91 19.02 -1.46
N ASP A 230 20.78 19.82 -2.07
CA ASP A 230 21.85 20.56 -1.38
C ASP A 230 21.49 22.03 -1.12
N GLN A 231 20.21 22.38 -1.25
CA GLN A 231 19.74 23.71 -0.89
C GLN A 231 20.01 24.00 0.59
N GLU A 232 20.81 25.03 0.88
CA GLU A 232 21.23 25.29 2.26
C GLU A 232 20.13 25.90 3.13
N LYS A 233 19.26 26.72 2.54
CA LYS A 233 18.24 27.51 3.26
C LYS A 233 16.85 27.25 2.69
N PHE A 234 15.89 27.13 3.58
CA PHE A 234 14.46 26.99 3.28
C PHE A 234 13.72 28.13 3.95
N ASP A 235 12.77 28.72 3.24
CA ASP A 235 11.89 29.72 3.83
C ASP A 235 10.77 28.99 4.58
N VAL A 236 11.05 28.64 5.83
CA VAL A 236 10.13 27.90 6.69
C VAL A 236 9.02 28.82 7.19
N LEU A 237 7.81 28.62 6.69
CA LEU A 237 6.64 29.44 7.02
C LEU A 237 5.85 28.92 8.22
N GLU A 238 6.07 27.66 8.63
CA GLU A 238 5.39 27.04 9.77
C GLU A 238 6.36 26.55 10.86
N GLY A 239 5.96 26.73 12.12
CA GLY A 239 6.76 26.38 13.28
C GLY A 239 7.81 27.44 13.61
N LYS A 240 8.89 27.03 14.29
CA LYS A 240 10.02 27.90 14.67
C LYS A 240 11.18 27.90 13.67
N GLY A 241 11.15 27.00 12.70
CA GLY A 241 12.19 26.88 11.68
C GLY A 241 12.47 25.42 11.30
N GLY A 242 13.44 25.24 10.41
CA GLY A 242 13.94 23.96 9.96
C GLY A 242 15.42 23.80 10.26
N HIS A 243 15.82 22.61 10.68
CA HIS A 243 17.20 22.31 11.02
C HIS A 243 17.71 21.10 10.23
N TRP A 244 18.86 21.27 9.58
CA TRP A 244 19.63 20.16 9.02
C TRP A 244 20.26 19.36 10.15
N LEU A 245 19.85 18.10 10.28
CA LEU A 245 20.27 17.21 11.36
C LEU A 245 20.83 15.91 10.81
N THR A 246 21.90 15.41 11.41
CA THR A 246 22.40 14.06 11.14
C THR A 246 21.38 13.01 11.57
N PHE A 247 21.47 11.80 11.02
CA PHE A 247 20.53 10.72 11.39
C PHE A 247 20.53 10.43 12.90
N ALA A 248 21.70 10.52 13.56
CA ALA A 248 21.80 10.38 15.01
C ALA A 248 21.02 11.47 15.76
N GLU A 249 21.10 12.72 15.30
CA GLU A 249 20.36 13.83 15.90
C GLU A 249 18.86 13.74 15.65
N VAL A 250 18.44 13.31 14.44
CA VAL A 250 17.02 13.08 14.12
C VAL A 250 16.45 12.00 15.02
N ARG A 251 17.16 10.88 15.18
CA ARG A 251 16.78 9.77 16.07
C ARG A 251 16.57 10.24 17.51
N GLU A 252 17.38 11.17 18.01
CA GLU A 252 17.24 11.66 19.38
C GLU A 252 16.13 12.70 19.55
N LYS A 253 15.74 13.40 18.47
CA LYS A 253 14.73 14.47 18.53
C LYS A 253 13.32 14.03 18.19
N LEU A 254 13.16 13.06 17.30
CA LEU A 254 11.83 12.53 16.96
C LEU A 254 11.35 11.64 18.10
N ASP A 255 10.10 11.86 18.52
CA ASP A 255 9.47 11.09 19.60
C ASP A 255 9.32 9.59 19.24
N ASP A 256 9.26 9.26 17.94
CA ASP A 256 9.12 7.90 17.43
C ASP A 256 10.41 7.42 16.76
N LYS A 257 11.31 6.86 17.58
CA LYS A 257 12.67 6.44 17.17
C LYS A 257 12.64 5.23 16.23
N ASP A 258 11.78 4.25 16.49
CA ASP A 258 11.71 3.02 15.69
C ASP A 258 11.24 3.31 14.26
N ARG A 259 10.28 4.22 14.12
CA ARG A 259 9.85 4.72 12.81
C ARG A 259 10.94 5.47 12.07
N PHE A 260 11.73 6.27 12.78
CA PHE A 260 12.89 6.91 12.15
C PHE A 260 13.89 5.87 11.64
N ASP A 261 14.15 4.81 12.41
CA ASP A 261 15.06 3.74 11.98
C ASP A 261 14.56 3.03 10.72
N GLU A 262 13.26 2.78 10.63
CA GLU A 262 12.63 2.25 9.42
C GLU A 262 12.86 3.17 8.21
N ILE A 263 12.61 4.48 8.36
CA ILE A 263 12.86 5.48 7.32
C ILE A 263 14.34 5.52 6.94
N ALA A 264 15.24 5.56 7.92
CA ALA A 264 16.68 5.59 7.70
C ALA A 264 17.18 4.34 6.96
N ASN A 265 16.60 3.17 7.24
CA ASN A 265 16.92 1.93 6.52
C ASN A 265 16.43 1.96 5.07
N ARG A 266 15.23 2.51 4.83
CA ARG A 266 14.69 2.70 3.47
C ARG A 266 15.57 3.65 2.64
N ILE A 267 16.02 4.75 3.24
CA ILE A 267 16.94 5.70 2.59
C ILE A 267 18.23 5.00 2.17
N LYS A 268 18.85 4.24 3.09
CA LYS A 268 20.08 3.48 2.79
C LYS A 268 19.88 2.44 1.68
N LYS A 269 18.72 1.76 1.64
CA LYS A 269 18.39 0.80 0.58
C LYS A 269 18.36 1.48 -0.79
N LEU A 270 17.67 2.62 -0.89
CA LEU A 270 17.60 3.41 -2.13
C LEU A 270 18.96 3.95 -2.59
N GLU A 271 19.85 4.32 -1.66
CA GLU A 271 21.21 4.78 -2.00
C GLU A 271 22.07 3.65 -2.58
N ASN A 272 21.90 2.40 -2.10
CA ASN A 272 22.63 1.23 -2.59
C ASN A 272 22.11 0.70 -3.95
N GLU A 273 20.92 1.12 -4.37
CA GLU A 273 20.27 0.73 -5.63
C GLU A 273 20.55 1.73 -6.78
N THR A 274 21.20 2.86 -6.50
CA THR A 274 21.65 3.90 -7.46
C THR A 274 23.15 3.86 -7.73
#